data_AF-A0A399YGU7-F1
#
_entry.id   AF-A0A399YGU7-F1
#
_cell.length_a   1.000
_cell.length_b   1.000
_cell.length_c   1.000
_cell.angle_alpha   90.00
_cell.angle_beta   90.00
_cell.angle_gamma   90.00
#
_symmetry.space_group_name_H-M   'P 1'
#
loop_
_entity.id
_entity.type
_entity.pdbx_description
1 polymer ?
#
loop_
_entity_poly.entity_id
_entity_poly.type
_entity_poly.pdbx_seq_one_letter_code
_entity_poly.pdbx_strand_id
1 'polypeptide(L)'
;YAEEVDAVTALGGYMLVERNAEARVQFRYALPNTILQDNAYALQLQTQAGTDATPVRVRVIYPAAWRVVNATDAFQRVDATTIEFQLTLTRDKRLKIYFDK
;
A
#
# COMPACT_ATOMS: atom_id res chain seq x y z
N TYR A 1 1.73 23.62 -21.43
CA TYR A 1 2.35 22.46 -20.81
C TYR A 1 1.48 22.10 -19.62
N ALA A 2 0.55 21.16 -19.79
CA ALA A 2 -0.24 20.65 -18.69
C ALA A 2 0.56 19.49 -18.11
N GLU A 3 0.97 19.59 -16.84
CA GLU A 3 1.53 18.45 -16.12
C GLU A 3 0.50 17.34 -16.16
N GLU A 4 0.91 16.22 -16.76
CA GLU A 4 0.20 14.95 -16.68
C GLU A 4 0.24 14.54 -15.21
N VAL A 5 -0.78 14.94 -14.45
CA VAL A 5 -0.91 14.52 -13.06
C VAL A 5 -1.20 13.03 -13.11
N ASP A 6 -0.16 12.22 -12.92
CA ASP A 6 -0.28 10.79 -12.61
C ASP A 6 -1.44 10.66 -11.62
N ALA A 7 -2.46 9.88 -11.94
CA ALA A 7 -3.69 9.83 -11.16
C ALA A 7 -3.39 9.31 -9.74
N VAL A 8 -3.18 10.21 -8.78
CA VAL A 8 -2.93 9.87 -7.38
C VAL A 8 -4.26 9.77 -6.64
N THR A 9 -4.62 8.57 -6.20
CA THR A 9 -5.73 8.39 -5.25
C THR A 9 -5.18 8.49 -3.84
N ALA A 10 -5.47 9.59 -3.15
CA ALA A 10 -5.16 9.76 -1.73
C ALA A 10 -6.32 9.28 -0.87
N LEU A 11 -6.04 8.42 0.11
CA LEU A 11 -7.00 7.98 1.12
C LEU A 11 -6.53 8.49 2.47
N GLY A 12 -7.31 9.38 3.07
CA GLY A 12 -7.08 9.88 4.43
C GLY A 12 -8.14 9.31 5.38
N GLY A 13 -7.70 8.83 6.54
CA GLY A 13 -8.58 8.48 7.65
C GLY A 13 -7.93 8.91 8.96
N TYR A 14 -8.71 9.49 9.85
CA TYR A 14 -8.30 9.71 11.24
C TYR A 14 -9.02 8.70 12.12
N MET A 15 -8.36 8.26 13.17
CA MET A 15 -8.92 7.31 14.12
C MET A 15 -8.56 7.79 15.53
N LEU A 16 -9.59 8.06 16.33
CA LEU A 16 -9.44 8.30 17.76
C LEU A 16 -9.57 6.94 18.45
N VAL A 17 -8.50 6.49 19.11
CA VAL A 17 -8.48 5.22 19.84
C VAL A 17 -8.56 5.53 21.32
N GLU A 18 -9.60 5.02 21.98
CA GLU A 18 -9.73 5.16 23.43
C GLU A 18 -8.64 4.40 24.19
N ARG A 19 -8.40 4.77 25.44
CA ARG A 19 -7.45 4.07 26.30
C ARG A 19 -7.87 2.60 26.44
N ASN A 20 -6.95 1.68 26.20
CA ASN A 20 -7.17 0.22 26.20
C ASN A 20 -8.10 -0.30 25.08
N ALA A 21 -8.31 0.46 24.00
CA ALA A 21 -9.07 0.00 22.83
C ALA A 21 -8.15 -0.42 21.67
N GLU A 22 -8.60 -1.38 20.86
CA GLU A 22 -8.04 -1.67 19.53
C GLU A 22 -8.98 -1.07 18.49
N ALA A 23 -8.42 -0.48 17.44
CA ALA A 23 -9.21 -0.05 16.30
C ALA A 23 -8.51 -0.43 14.99
N ARG A 24 -9.31 -0.83 14.00
CA ARG A 24 -8.84 -1.37 12.72
C ARG A 24 -9.41 -0.54 11.58
N VAL A 25 -8.52 0.00 10.74
CA VAL A 25 -8.90 0.70 9.52
C VAL A 25 -8.61 -0.21 8.32
N GLN A 26 -9.59 -0.37 7.43
CA GLN A 26 -9.43 -1.11 6.19
C GLN A 26 -9.77 -0.21 5.01
N PHE A 27 -8.77 0.04 4.17
CA PHE A 27 -8.95 0.70 2.88
C PHE A 27 -8.97 -0.36 1.78
N ARG A 28 -10.04 -0.37 0.97
CA ARG A 28 -10.13 -1.20 -0.23
C ARG A 28 -10.35 -0.28 -1.42
N TYR A 29 -9.41 -0.29 -2.35
CA TYR A 29 -9.49 0.47 -3.58
C TYR A 29 -9.09 -0.42 -4.75
N ALA A 30 -9.75 -0.24 -5.89
CA ALA A 30 -9.33 -0.85 -7.14
C ALA A 30 -8.36 0.12 -7.82
N LEU A 31 -7.21 -0.38 -8.26
CA LEU A 31 -6.28 0.40 -9.07
C LEU A 31 -6.82 0.50 -10.50
N PRO A 32 -6.85 1.70 -11.11
CA PRO A 32 -7.02 1.85 -12.55
C PRO A 32 -5.90 1.10 -13.29
N ASN A 33 -6.25 0.46 -14.41
CA ASN A 33 -5.32 -0.34 -15.22
C ASN A 33 -4.09 0.46 -15.73
N THR A 34 -4.14 1.79 -15.69
CA THR A 34 -3.14 2.72 -16.21
C THR A 34 -2.09 3.17 -15.20
N ILE A 35 -2.22 2.84 -13.90
CA ILE A 35 -1.31 3.37 -12.84
C ILE A 35 0.05 2.65 -12.78
N LEU A 36 0.26 1.56 -13.51
CA LEU A 36 1.59 0.93 -13.56
C LEU A 36 2.57 1.77 -14.39
N GLN A 37 3.29 2.66 -13.73
CA GLN A 37 4.43 3.40 -14.29
C GLN A 37 5.67 2.49 -14.22
N ASP A 38 6.33 2.26 -15.36
CA ASP A 38 7.49 1.36 -15.48
C ASP A 38 7.27 -0.04 -14.90
N ASN A 39 6.06 -0.59 -15.11
CA ASN A 39 5.61 -1.86 -14.53
C ASN A 39 5.69 -1.91 -12.99
N ALA A 40 5.66 -0.76 -12.33
CA ALA A 40 5.69 -0.67 -10.89
C ALA A 40 4.47 0.07 -10.33
N TYR A 41 4.08 -0.33 -9.13
CA TYR A 41 3.10 0.37 -8.32
C TYR A 41 3.77 0.94 -7.07
N ALA A 42 3.47 2.18 -6.72
CA ALA A 42 3.98 2.82 -5.51
C ALA A 42 2.82 3.19 -4.57
N LEU A 43 2.89 2.72 -3.32
CA LEU A 43 1.99 3.08 -2.24
C LEU A 43 2.75 3.90 -1.20
N GLN A 44 2.29 5.13 -0.97
CA GLN A 44 2.77 5.97 0.13
C GLN A 44 1.92 5.72 1.38
N LEU A 45 2.57 5.34 2.47
CA LEU A 45 1.99 5.22 3.81
C LEU A 45 2.57 6.33 4.67
N GLN A 46 1.70 7.16 5.26
CA GLN A 46 2.11 8.27 6.08
C GLN A 46 1.62 8.09 7.51
N THR A 47 2.43 8.52 8.46
CA THR A 47 2.07 8.54 9.87
C THR A 47 2.29 9.94 10.42
N GLN A 48 1.47 10.35 11.39
CA GLN A 48 1.67 11.63 12.05
C GLN A 48 2.92 11.56 12.95
N ALA A 49 3.71 12.64 13.00
CA ALA A 49 4.84 12.71 13.92
C ALA A 49 4.36 12.61 15.38
N GLY A 50 5.07 11.84 16.20
CA GLY A 50 4.75 11.67 17.62
C GLY A 50 3.70 10.60 17.92
N THR A 51 3.25 9.82 16.93
CA THR A 51 2.41 8.64 17.16
C THR A 51 3.25 7.40 17.45
N ASP A 52 2.68 6.46 18.20
CA ASP A 52 3.28 5.16 18.43
C ASP A 52 3.48 4.36 17.14
N ALA A 53 4.39 3.40 17.21
CA ALA A 53 4.68 2.47 16.12
C ALA A 53 3.42 1.67 15.75
N THR A 54 2.87 1.92 14.55
CA THR A 54 1.57 1.37 14.15
C THR A 54 1.75 0.12 13.28
N PRO A 55 1.24 -1.07 13.69
CA PRO A 55 1.27 -2.25 12.84
C PRO A 55 0.29 -2.08 11.66
N VAL A 56 0.77 -2.33 10.45
CA VAL A 56 -0.01 -2.21 9.22
C VAL A 56 0.12 -3.50 8.42
N ARG A 57 -1.03 -3.97 7.93
CA ARG A 57 -1.13 -5.06 6.97
C ARG A 57 -1.59 -4.49 5.64
N VAL A 58 -0.76 -4.63 4.61
CA VAL A 58 -1.11 -4.23 3.24
C VAL A 58 -1.31 -5.49 2.41
N ARG A 59 -2.52 -5.68 1.88
CA ARG A 59 -2.82 -6.77 0.96
C ARG A 59 -3.05 -6.22 -0.43
N VAL A 60 -2.31 -6.76 -1.40
CA VAL A 60 -2.37 -6.33 -2.78
C VAL A 60 -2.88 -7.49 -3.62
N ILE A 61 -4.03 -7.28 -4.25
CA ILE A 61 -4.65 -8.21 -5.19
C ILE A 61 -4.42 -7.65 -6.58
N TYR A 62 -3.88 -8.46 -7.48
CA TYR A 62 -3.54 -8.08 -8.85
C TYR A 62 -4.11 -9.08 -9.87
N PRO A 63 -4.25 -8.70 -11.15
CA PRO A 63 -4.76 -9.59 -12.19
C PRO A 63 -3.94 -10.89 -12.31
N ALA A 64 -4.62 -12.00 -12.64
CA ALA A 64 -3.99 -13.32 -12.80
C ALA A 64 -2.92 -13.38 -13.92
N ALA A 65 -2.97 -12.45 -14.87
CA ALA A 65 -1.95 -12.32 -15.92
C ALA A 65 -0.63 -11.77 -15.37
N TRP A 66 -0.64 -11.03 -14.25
CA TRP A 66 0.54 -10.35 -13.75
C TRP A 66 1.32 -11.20 -12.76
N ARG A 67 2.63 -10.98 -12.72
CA ARG A 67 3.53 -11.62 -11.75
C ARG A 67 4.31 -10.57 -10.98
N VAL A 68 4.33 -10.68 -9.66
CA VAL A 68 5.21 -9.85 -8.83
C VAL A 68 6.64 -10.34 -9.00
N VAL A 69 7.53 -9.46 -9.49
CA VAL A 69 8.95 -9.72 -9.69
C VAL A 69 9.75 -9.37 -8.44
N ASN A 70 9.44 -8.22 -7.84
CA ASN A 70 10.13 -7.72 -6.66
C ASN A 70 9.28 -6.70 -5.90
N ALA A 71 9.68 -6.36 -4.68
CA ALA A 71 9.18 -5.20 -3.95
C ALA A 71 10.29 -4.58 -3.09
N THR A 72 10.12 -3.33 -2.68
CA THR A 72 11.05 -2.66 -1.74
C THR A 72 11.09 -3.32 -0.37
N ASP A 73 10.05 -4.07 -0.03
CA ASP A 73 9.84 -4.66 1.27
C ASP A 73 9.49 -6.13 1.14
N ALA A 74 9.84 -6.90 2.18
CA ALA A 74 9.49 -8.30 2.24
C ALA A 74 7.97 -8.46 2.23
N PHE A 75 7.50 -9.37 1.39
CA PHE A 75 6.09 -9.77 1.30
C PHE A 75 5.98 -11.28 1.40
N GLN A 76 4.80 -11.72 1.79
CA GLN A 76 4.39 -13.12 1.71
C GLN A 76 3.38 -13.26 0.58
N ARG A 77 3.50 -14.35 -0.17
CA ARG A 77 2.51 -14.71 -1.18
C ARG A 77 1.38 -15.47 -0.48
N VAL A 78 0.18 -14.90 -0.51
CA VAL A 78 -1.02 -15.51 0.11
C VAL A 78 -1.67 -16.49 -0.86
N ASP A 79 -1.72 -16.11 -2.13
CA ASP A 79 -2.20 -16.95 -3.24
C ASP A 79 -1.54 -16.53 -4.58
N ALA A 80 -2.04 -17.02 -5.71
CA ALA A 80 -1.50 -16.72 -7.04
C ALA A 80 -1.53 -15.22 -7.40
N THR A 81 -2.55 -14.51 -6.93
CA THR A 81 -2.89 -13.12 -7.27
C THR A 81 -2.79 -12.16 -6.09
N THR A 82 -2.42 -12.66 -4.91
CA THR A 82 -2.43 -11.89 -3.68
C THR A 82 -1.07 -11.96 -2.98
N ILE A 83 -0.51 -10.79 -2.68
CA ILE A 83 0.62 -10.65 -1.76
C ILE A 83 0.23 -9.84 -0.53
N GLU A 84 0.93 -10.07 0.57
CA GLU A 84 0.73 -9.36 1.83
C GLU A 84 2.06 -8.84 2.38
N PHE A 85 2.05 -7.58 2.79
CA PHE A 85 3.11 -6.95 3.56
C PHE A 85 2.64 -6.80 5.01
N GLN A 86 3.51 -7.21 5.94
CA GLN A 86 3.33 -6.95 7.36
C GLN A 86 4.47 -6.02 7.80
N LEU A 87 4.11 -4.82 8.23
CA LEU A 87 5.08 -3.77 8.55
C LEU A 87 4.63 -2.97 9.76
N THR A 88 5.60 -2.35 10.43
CA THR A 88 5.35 -1.41 11.51
C THR A 88 5.74 -0.02 11.04
N LEU A 89 4.77 0.90 10.98
CA LEU A 89 5.01 2.30 10.65
C LEU A 89 5.54 3.04 11.88
N THR A 90 6.85 3.28 11.90
CA THR A 90 7.53 4.20 12.83
C THR A 90 7.83 5.56 12.19
N ARG A 91 7.72 5.62 10.86
CA ARG A 91 7.92 6.79 10.00
C ARG A 91 7.19 6.55 8.68
N ASP A 92 7.03 7.61 7.90
CA ASP A 92 6.53 7.52 6.53
C ASP A 92 7.29 6.47 5.72
N LYS A 93 6.56 5.72 4.90
CA LYS A 93 7.09 4.61 4.15
C LYS A 93 6.51 4.56 2.75
N ARG A 94 7.38 4.31 1.77
CA ARG A 94 6.98 4.08 0.39
C ARG A 94 7.19 2.62 0.03
N LEU A 95 6.09 1.90 -0.22
CA LEU A 95 6.14 0.55 -0.77
C LEU A 95 6.14 0.65 -2.29
N LYS A 96 7.14 0.06 -2.96
CA LYS A 96 7.14 -0.08 -4.41
C LYS A 96 7.13 -1.55 -4.79
N ILE A 97 6.20 -1.93 -5.68
CA ILE A 97 5.94 -3.31 -6.11
C ILE A 97 6.16 -3.35 -7.61
N TYR A 98 6.98 -4.29 -8.07
CA TYR A 98 7.34 -4.46 -9.47
C TYR A 98 6.63 -5.67 -10.03
N PHE A 99 5.99 -5.49 -11.19
CA PHE A 99 5.22 -6.51 -11.88
C PHE A 99 5.86 -6.85 -13.23
N ASP A 100 5.58 -8.06 -13.70
CA ASP A 100 5.77 -8.52 -15.07
C ASP A 100 4.38 -8.87 -15.63
N LYS A 101 4.12 -8.51 -16.89
CA LYS A 101 2.78 -8.55 -17.52
C LYS A 101 2.68 -9.65 -18.56
#